data_AF-E7FT99-F1
#
_entry.id   AF-E7FT99-F1
#
_cell.length_a   1.000
_cell.length_b   1.000
_cell.length_c   1.000
_cell.angle_alpha   90.00
_cell.angle_beta   90.00
_cell.angle_gamma   90.00
#
_symmetry.space_group_name_H-M   'P 1'
#
loop_
_entity.id
_entity.type
_entity.pdbx_description
1 polymer ?
#
loop_
_entity_poly.entity_id
_entity_poly.type
_entity_poly.pdbx_seq_one_letter_code
_entity_poly.pdbx_strand_id
1 'polypeptide(L)'
;MKGTIRLSLDPISTLVYVALLILTIYNIRLSWNLAKLKSSVAVKPFESLSSLELNEIEKINHDRRKWSIVGNIFFVLSLVLAFAGTLNQLAYFLTLYTVCNIIVVKYNTQTFNVIRADRHS
;
A
#
# COMPACT_ATOMS: atom_id res chain seq x y z
N MET A 1 35.75 -10.99 -28.24
CA MET A 1 35.81 -10.53 -26.83
C MET A 1 34.42 -10.62 -26.22
N LYS A 2 34.14 -11.68 -25.45
CA LYS A 2 32.89 -11.78 -24.65
C LYS A 2 33.14 -11.04 -23.35
N GLY A 3 32.74 -9.77 -23.29
CA GLY A 3 32.73 -9.00 -22.05
C GLY A 3 31.74 -9.62 -21.08
N THR A 4 32.23 -10.41 -20.14
CA THR A 4 31.43 -10.92 -19.04
C THR A 4 31.10 -9.72 -18.16
N ILE A 5 29.87 -9.20 -18.26
CA ILE A 5 29.34 -8.23 -17.31
C ILE A 5 29.23 -8.97 -15.98
N ARG A 6 30.28 -8.93 -15.17
CA ARG A 6 30.17 -9.29 -13.76
C ARG A 6 29.37 -8.17 -13.11
N LEU A 7 28.05 -8.33 -13.05
CA LEU A 7 27.21 -7.62 -12.10
C LEU A 7 27.68 -8.03 -10.70
N SER A 8 28.68 -7.32 -10.17
CA SER A 8 28.97 -7.32 -8.74
C SER A 8 27.83 -6.56 -8.06
N LEU A 9 26.69 -7.23 -7.92
CA LEU A 9 25.56 -6.69 -7.18
C LEU A 9 25.95 -6.60 -5.71
N ASP A 10 25.96 -5.38 -5.17
CA ASP A 10 26.11 -5.14 -3.75
C ASP A 10 25.01 -5.94 -3.00
N PRO A 11 25.37 -6.78 -2.01
CA PRO A 11 24.40 -7.60 -1.29
C PRO A 11 23.27 -6.77 -0.67
N ILE A 12 23.55 -5.54 -0.22
CA ILE A 12 22.54 -4.65 0.35
C ILE A 12 21.54 -4.22 -0.71
N SER A 13 22.04 -3.83 -1.89
CA SER A 13 21.19 -3.42 -3.01
C SER A 13 20.30 -4.58 -3.46
N THR A 14 20.85 -5.79 -3.54
CA THR A 14 20.09 -7.00 -3.89
C THR A 14 18.94 -7.24 -2.92
N LEU A 15 19.17 -7.12 -1.61
CA LEU A 15 18.12 -7.26 -0.60
C LEU A 15 17.01 -6.21 -0.77
N VAL A 16 17.36 -4.96 -1.07
CA VAL A 16 16.37 -3.89 -1.32
C VAL A 16 15.49 -4.23 -2.52
N TYR A 17 16.07 -4.68 -3.64
CA TYR A 17 15.29 -5.05 -4.83
C TYR A 17 14.40 -6.27 -4.59
N VAL A 18 14.89 -7.30 -3.88
CA VAL A 18 14.11 -8.48 -3.53
C VAL A 18 12.95 -8.10 -2.61
N ALA A 19 13.20 -7.28 -1.59
CA ALA A 19 12.16 -6.77 -0.70
C ALA A 19 11.11 -5.95 -1.46
N LEU A 20 11.53 -5.04 -2.34
CA LEU A 20 10.64 -4.26 -3.19
C LEU A 20 9.74 -5.16 -4.03
N LEU A 21 10.31 -6.18 -4.68
CA LEU A 21 9.56 -7.11 -5.52
C LEU A 21 8.51 -7.89 -4.72
N ILE A 22 8.90 -8.47 -3.58
CA ILE A 22 7.99 -9.22 -2.70
C ILE A 22 6.86 -8.33 -2.20
N LEU A 23 7.19 -7.12 -1.71
CA LEU A 23 6.22 -6.18 -1.17
C LEU A 23 5.28 -5.67 -2.26
N THR A 24 5.77 -5.43 -3.47
CA THR A 24 4.95 -4.99 -4.61
C THR A 24 3.93 -6.07 -4.98
N ILE A 25 4.36 -7.33 -5.09
CA ILE A 25 3.45 -8.46 -5.38
C ILE A 25 2.41 -8.58 -4.29
N TYR A 26 2.81 -8.50 -3.02
CA TYR A 26 1.89 -8.55 -1.90
C TYR A 26 0.88 -7.40 -1.93
N ASN A 27 1.33 -6.18 -2.21
CA ASN A 27 0.48 -4.99 -2.29
C ASN A 27 -0.56 -5.11 -3.42
N ILE A 28 -0.17 -5.62 -4.59
CA ILE A 28 -1.08 -5.88 -5.72
C ILE A 28 -2.15 -6.90 -5.31
N ARG A 29 -1.75 -8.03 -4.71
CA ARG A 29 -2.68 -9.06 -4.23
C ARG A 29 -3.67 -8.50 -3.21
N LEU A 30 -3.19 -7.71 -2.25
CA LEU A 30 -4.01 -7.10 -1.22
C LEU A 30 -5.01 -6.10 -1.82
N SER A 31 -4.55 -5.28 -2.76
CA SER A 31 -5.39 -4.31 -3.48
C SER A 31 -6.48 -4.99 -4.31
N TRP A 32 -6.16 -6.11 -4.96
CA TRP A 32 -7.14 -6.93 -5.67
C TRP A 32 -8.18 -7.55 -4.74
N ASN A 33 -7.75 -8.09 -3.59
CA ASN A 33 -8.70 -8.62 -2.60
C ASN A 33 -9.65 -7.53 -2.11
N LEU A 34 -9.15 -6.33 -1.84
CA LEU A 34 -9.99 -5.19 -1.50
C LEU A 34 -10.95 -4.85 -2.65
N ALA A 35 -10.49 -4.74 -3.89
CA ALA A 35 -11.36 -4.46 -5.04
C ALA A 35 -12.49 -5.50 -5.18
N LYS A 36 -12.17 -6.78 -4.98
CA LYS A 36 -13.16 -7.87 -4.98
C LYS A 36 -14.17 -7.76 -3.83
N LEU A 37 -13.72 -7.35 -2.63
CA LEU A 37 -14.61 -7.07 -1.50
C LEU A 37 -15.56 -5.92 -1.84
N LYS A 38 -15.05 -4.82 -2.41
CA LYS A 38 -15.88 -3.68 -2.80
C LYS A 38 -16.94 -4.06 -3.83
N SER A 39 -16.63 -4.97 -4.74
CA SER A 39 -17.56 -5.37 -5.81
C SER A 39 -18.58 -6.43 -5.39
N SER A 40 -18.32 -7.24 -4.35
CA SER A 40 -19.19 -8.38 -3.97
C SER A 40 -20.04 -8.14 -2.73
N VAL A 41 -19.81 -7.05 -2.01
CA VAL A 41 -20.41 -6.78 -0.71
C VAL A 41 -21.37 -5.59 -0.80
N ALA A 42 -22.61 -5.79 -0.35
CA ALA A 42 -23.54 -4.70 -0.14
C ALA A 42 -23.08 -3.85 1.06
N VAL A 43 -23.00 -2.54 0.86
CA VAL A 43 -22.56 -1.57 1.86
C VAL A 43 -23.79 -1.01 2.56
N LYS A 44 -23.75 -0.95 3.90
CA LYS A 44 -24.78 -0.29 4.71
C LYS A 44 -24.90 1.19 4.29
N PRO A 45 -26.11 1.74 4.10
CA PRO A 45 -26.28 3.17 3.88
C PRO A 45 -25.79 3.95 5.11
N PHE A 46 -25.24 5.15 4.88
CA PHE A 46 -24.62 5.95 5.93
C PHE A 46 -25.58 6.24 7.09
N GLU A 47 -26.86 6.44 6.81
CA GLU A 47 -27.89 6.71 7.82
C GLU A 47 -28.17 5.50 8.74
N SER A 48 -27.76 4.30 8.33
CA SER A 48 -27.94 3.07 9.12
C SER A 48 -26.76 2.73 10.04
N LEU A 49 -25.69 3.53 9.98
CA LEU A 49 -24.51 3.34 10.84
C LEU A 49 -24.76 3.94 12.22
N SER A 50 -24.44 3.19 13.25
CA SER A 50 -24.45 3.67 14.63
C SER A 50 -23.38 4.73 14.88
N SER A 51 -23.58 5.56 15.90
CA SER A 51 -22.58 6.56 16.33
C SER A 51 -21.22 5.93 16.69
N LEU A 52 -21.23 4.67 17.14
CA LEU A 52 -20.01 3.92 17.45
C LEU A 52 -19.26 3.49 16.18
N GLU A 53 -19.96 2.95 15.18
CA GLU A 53 -19.39 2.60 13.87
C GLU A 53 -18.83 3.86 13.16
N LEU A 54 -19.54 4.99 13.23
CA LEU A 54 -19.08 6.26 12.66
C LEU A 54 -17.78 6.77 13.31
N ASN A 55 -17.69 6.71 14.64
CA ASN A 55 -16.49 7.11 15.38
C ASN A 55 -15.31 6.15 15.08
N GLU A 56 -15.58 4.86 14.91
CA GLU A 56 -14.56 3.88 14.50
C GLU A 56 -14.02 4.18 13.09
N ILE A 57 -14.91 4.46 12.13
CA ILE A 57 -14.53 4.86 10.76
C ILE A 57 -13.71 6.14 10.77
N GLU A 58 -14.08 7.13 11.58
CA GLU A 58 -13.35 8.39 11.69
C GLU A 58 -11.92 8.17 12.19
N LYS A 59 -11.74 7.37 13.24
CA LYS A 59 -10.42 7.00 13.77
C LYS A 59 -9.57 6.28 12.73
N ILE A 60 -10.15 5.28 12.06
CA ILE A 60 -9.48 4.53 10.98
C ILE A 60 -9.05 5.49 9.85
N ASN A 61 -9.94 6.40 9.46
CA ASN A 61 -9.66 7.33 8.37
C ASN A 61 -8.57 8.34 8.74
N HIS A 62 -8.55 8.82 9.99
CA HIS A 62 -7.52 9.71 10.49
C HIS A 62 -6.14 9.07 10.42
N ASP A 63 -5.99 7.82 10.89
CA ASP A 63 -4.70 7.13 10.83
C ASP A 63 -4.31 6.74 9.40
N ARG A 64 -5.27 6.30 8.58
CA ARG A 64 -5.07 6.08 7.14
C ARG A 64 -4.50 7.33 6.46
N ARG A 65 -5.04 8.51 6.78
CA ARG A 65 -4.61 9.77 6.16
C ARG A 65 -3.15 10.09 6.48
N LYS A 66 -2.69 9.87 7.72
CA LYS A 66 -1.28 10.04 8.09
C LYS A 66 -0.36 9.19 7.22
N TRP A 67 -0.66 7.88 7.10
CA TRP A 67 0.12 6.96 6.29
C TRP A 67 0.06 7.29 4.79
N SER A 68 -1.07 7.78 4.30
CA SER A 68 -1.19 8.23 2.91
C SER A 68 -0.31 9.46 2.64
N ILE A 69 -0.23 10.41 3.56
CA ILE A 69 0.64 11.59 3.42
C ILE A 69 2.11 11.16 3.40
N VAL A 70 2.52 10.31 4.35
CA VAL A 70 3.89 9.79 4.43
C VAL A 70 4.25 9.01 3.16
N GLY A 71 3.35 8.15 2.69
CA GLY A 71 3.52 7.41 1.43
C GLY A 71 3.70 8.35 0.23
N ASN A 72 2.88 9.39 0.12
CA ASN A 72 3.00 10.37 -0.98
C ASN A 72 4.34 11.10 -0.96
N ILE A 73 4.89 11.43 0.21
CA ILE A 73 6.23 12.02 0.33
C ILE A 73 7.28 11.07 -0.25
N PHE A 74 7.26 9.79 0.14
CA PHE A 74 8.20 8.79 -0.41
C PHE A 74 8.03 8.58 -1.91
N PHE A 75 6.80 8.64 -2.43
CA PHE A 75 6.54 8.55 -3.86
C PHE A 75 7.14 9.75 -4.62
N VAL A 76 6.95 10.98 -4.13
CA VAL A 76 7.54 12.18 -4.74
C VAL A 76 9.06 12.12 -4.71
N LEU A 77 9.66 11.71 -3.60
CA LEU A 77 11.11 11.50 -3.51
C LEU A 77 11.58 10.44 -4.52
N SER A 78 10.84 9.35 -4.67
CA SER A 78 11.12 8.33 -5.69
C SER A 78 11.07 8.92 -7.10
N LEU A 79 10.07 9.75 -7.41
CA LEU A 79 9.94 10.41 -8.70
C LEU A 79 11.15 11.28 -9.02
N VAL A 80 11.60 12.10 -8.06
CA VAL A 80 12.80 12.95 -8.21
C VAL A 80 14.04 12.09 -8.47
N LEU A 81 14.21 11.00 -7.71
CA LEU A 81 15.37 10.11 -7.84
C LEU A 81 15.36 9.30 -9.14
N ALA A 82 14.19 9.01 -9.70
CA ALA A 82 14.06 8.37 -11.01
C ALA A 82 14.69 9.21 -12.13
N PHE A 83 14.57 10.55 -12.05
CA PHE A 83 15.22 11.47 -12.98
C PHE A 83 16.71 11.69 -12.67
N ALA A 84 17.12 11.59 -11.41
CA ALA A 84 18.51 11.75 -10.99
C ALA A 84 19.40 10.53 -11.31
N GLY A 85 18.82 9.38 -11.70
CA GLY A 85 19.55 8.17 -12.09
C GLY A 85 20.06 7.30 -10.94
N THR A 86 19.68 7.59 -9.70
CA THR A 86 20.13 6.86 -8.50
C THR A 86 19.22 5.66 -8.20
N LEU A 87 19.38 4.57 -8.96
CA LEU A 87 18.49 3.40 -8.93
C LEU A 87 18.34 2.73 -7.55
N ASN A 88 19.41 2.62 -6.76
CA ASN A 88 19.34 1.99 -5.44
C ASN A 88 18.55 2.83 -4.43
N GLN A 89 18.74 4.15 -4.45
CA GLN A 89 17.97 5.07 -3.61
C GLN A 89 16.51 5.12 -4.06
N LEU A 90 16.27 5.11 -5.37
CA LEU A 90 14.93 4.98 -5.94
C LEU A 90 14.23 3.72 -5.42
N ALA A 91 14.88 2.55 -5.49
CA ALA A 91 14.31 1.29 -5.02
C ALA A 91 14.01 1.31 -3.52
N TYR A 92 14.86 1.95 -2.72
CA TYR A 92 14.64 2.14 -1.29
C TYR A 92 13.38 2.97 -1.00
N PHE A 93 13.23 4.15 -1.63
CA PHE A 93 12.06 4.99 -1.42
C PHE A 93 10.77 4.36 -1.98
N LEU A 94 10.85 3.64 -3.10
CA LEU A 94 9.72 2.86 -3.62
C LEU A 94 9.33 1.74 -2.65
N THR A 95 10.29 1.15 -1.94
CA THR A 95 10.02 0.13 -0.91
C THR A 95 9.23 0.74 0.24
N LEU A 96 9.68 1.89 0.77
CA LEU A 96 8.99 2.62 1.83
C LEU A 96 7.58 3.05 1.42
N TYR A 97 7.44 3.57 0.19
CA TYR A 97 6.14 3.90 -0.40
C TYR A 97 5.22 2.67 -0.44
N THR A 98 5.75 1.52 -0.89
CA THR A 98 4.97 0.27 -0.99
C THR A 98 4.49 -0.21 0.37
N VAL A 99 5.33 -0.11 1.41
CA VAL A 99 4.92 -0.41 2.80
C VAL A 99 3.80 0.51 3.26
N CYS A 100 3.90 1.81 3.00
CA CYS A 100 2.83 2.76 3.34
C CYS A 100 1.53 2.43 2.61
N ASN A 101 1.62 2.07 1.33
CA ASN A 101 0.45 1.72 0.54
C ASN A 101 -0.24 0.45 1.06
N ILE A 102 0.54 -0.57 1.46
CA ILE A 102 0.00 -1.78 2.11
C ILE A 102 -0.81 -1.40 3.36
N ILE A 103 -0.27 -0.51 4.21
CA ILE A 103 -0.96 -0.06 5.43
C ILE A 103 -2.26 0.67 5.07
N VAL A 104 -2.23 1.57 4.09
CA VAL A 104 -3.42 2.29 3.62
C VAL A 104 -4.49 1.33 3.08
N VAL A 105 -4.09 0.31 2.32
CA VAL A 105 -5.01 -0.72 1.83
C VAL A 105 -5.61 -1.52 2.98
N LYS A 106 -4.83 -1.87 4.01
CA LYS A 106 -5.36 -2.54 5.22
C LYS A 106 -6.42 -1.69 5.93
N TYR A 107 -6.18 -0.39 6.11
CA TYR A 107 -7.18 0.51 6.70
C TYR A 107 -8.44 0.62 5.84
N ASN A 108 -8.30 0.64 4.50
CA ASN A 108 -9.46 0.61 3.61
C ASN A 108 -10.26 -0.68 3.75
N THR A 109 -9.60 -1.83 3.91
CA THR A 109 -10.26 -3.11 4.20
C THR A 109 -10.98 -3.09 5.54
N GLN A 110 -10.37 -2.52 6.59
CA GLN A 110 -11.01 -2.37 7.90
C GLN A 110 -12.27 -1.49 7.80
N THR A 111 -12.18 -0.35 7.12
CA THR A 111 -13.33 0.53 6.87
C THR A 111 -14.45 -0.24 6.17
N PHE A 112 -14.11 -1.03 5.14
CA PHE A 112 -15.08 -1.86 4.41
C PHE A 112 -15.72 -2.95 5.26
N ASN A 113 -15.00 -3.51 6.23
CA ASN A 113 -15.55 -4.52 7.13
C ASN A 113 -16.54 -3.91 8.13
N VAL A 114 -16.33 -2.67 8.58
CA VAL A 114 -17.28 -1.96 9.47
C VAL A 114 -18.59 -1.65 8.73
N ILE A 115 -18.51 -1.16 7.50
CA ILE A 115 -19.69 -0.76 6.70
C ILE A 115 -20.34 -1.91 5.92
N ARG A 116 -19.79 -3.11 6.00
CA ARG A 116 -20.36 -4.28 5.32
C ARG A 116 -21.73 -4.59 5.93
N ALA A 117 -22.75 -4.73 5.09
CA ALA A 117 -24.03 -5.26 5.55
C ALA A 117 -23.83 -6.73 5.93
N ASP A 118 -24.16 -7.10 7.17
CA ASP A 118 -24.21 -8.51 7.56
C ASP A 118 -25.26 -9.19 6.71
N ARG A 119 -24.84 -10.20 5.93
CA ARG A 119 -25.80 -11.14 5.35
C ARG A 119 -26.35 -11.96 6.52
N HIS A 120 -27.42 -11.48 7.13
CA HIS A 120 -28.34 -12.37 7.82
C HIS A 120 -28.93 -13.30 6.77
N SER A 121 -28.33 -14.48 6.62
CA SER A 121 -28.98 -15.67 6.09
C SER A 121 -29.73 -16.37 7.20
#